data_AF-L9XC43-F1
#
_entry.id   AF-L9XC43-F1
#
_cell.length_a   1.000
_cell.length_b   1.000
_cell.length_c   1.000
_cell.angle_alpha   90.00
_cell.angle_beta   90.00
_cell.angle_gamma   90.00
#
_symmetry.space_group_name_H-M   'P 1'
#
loop_
_entity.id
_entity.type
_entity.pdbx_description
1 polymer ?
#
loop_
_entity_poly.entity_id
_entity_poly.type
_entity_poly.pdbx_seq_one_letter_code
_entity_poly.pdbx_strand_id
1 'polypeptide(L)'
;MLFPAVYVLFFLGTVGILAFARRRYAREVWLAGFFTTLLAVTLVGMPLLPVVDMHKFAQPSEEEETYYEIRMVDASGEELWFDDRSTPPTTGTRTSTVAGQMADEYTDDQRLEMGEFYLENAKEHRQAVESGDRSVTDRLQPPRYVDDRAWTAAELEGYESFEAIRIYERTVIYSDDNTAVESNEERPRVTIDPTDGTVTEHEESR
;
A
#
# COMPACT_ATOMS: atom_id res chain seq x y z
N MET A 1 15.84 -25.43 10.29
CA MET A 1 16.10 -24.99 8.89
C MET A 1 16.55 -26.13 7.95
N LEU A 2 16.12 -27.39 8.15
CA LEU A 2 16.50 -28.51 7.26
C LEU A 2 15.48 -28.79 6.14
N PHE A 3 14.23 -28.34 6.33
CA PHE A 3 13.09 -28.65 5.45
C PHE A 3 13.21 -28.09 4.02
N PRO A 4 13.65 -26.83 3.81
CA PRO A 4 13.74 -26.27 2.46
C PRO A 4 14.83 -26.96 1.63
N ALA A 5 15.98 -27.26 2.26
CA ALA A 5 17.11 -27.89 1.58
C ALA A 5 16.76 -29.32 1.13
N VAL A 6 16.06 -30.09 1.96
CA VAL A 6 15.59 -31.45 1.61
C VAL A 6 14.59 -31.41 0.46
N TYR A 7 13.68 -30.44 0.44
CA TYR A 7 12.69 -30.29 -0.62
C TYR A 7 13.33 -29.89 -1.96
N VAL A 8 14.25 -28.91 -1.93
CA VAL A 8 15.01 -28.48 -3.11
C VAL A 8 15.90 -29.62 -3.63
N LEU A 9 16.57 -30.37 -2.75
CA LEU A 9 17.38 -31.55 -3.13
C LEU A 9 16.51 -32.68 -3.69
N PHE A 10 15.33 -32.91 -3.15
CA PHE A 10 14.38 -33.89 -3.68
C PHE A 10 13.96 -33.51 -5.10
N PHE A 11 13.61 -32.24 -5.34
CA PHE A 11 13.18 -31.72 -6.64
C PHE A 11 14.31 -31.76 -7.67
N LEU A 12 15.50 -31.27 -7.31
CA LEU A 12 16.68 -31.31 -8.18
C LEU A 12 17.11 -32.75 -8.47
N GLY A 13 17.02 -33.64 -7.48
CA GLY A 13 17.28 -35.07 -7.63
C GLY A 13 16.31 -35.75 -8.58
N THR A 14 15.01 -35.43 -8.49
CA THR A 14 14.00 -35.98 -9.42
C THR A 14 14.18 -35.46 -10.83
N VAL A 15 14.44 -34.17 -11.01
CA VAL A 15 14.75 -33.56 -12.32
C VAL A 15 16.00 -34.19 -12.94
N GLY A 16 17.06 -34.39 -12.14
CA GLY A 16 18.29 -35.06 -12.58
C GLY A 16 18.04 -36.50 -13.04
N ILE A 17 17.26 -37.27 -12.27
CA ILE A 17 16.92 -38.65 -12.63
C ILE A 17 16.07 -38.70 -13.91
N LEU A 18 15.13 -37.77 -14.09
CA LEU A 18 14.30 -37.66 -15.31
C LEU A 18 15.09 -37.25 -16.55
N ALA A 19 16.10 -36.38 -16.39
CA ALA A 19 16.97 -35.95 -17.48
C ALA A 19 17.82 -37.13 -18.02
N PHE A 20 18.21 -38.07 -17.14
CA PHE A 20 19.01 -39.24 -17.50
C PHE A 20 18.19 -40.52 -17.78
N ALA A 21 16.91 -40.56 -17.41
CA ALA A 21 16.03 -41.69 -17.68
C ALA A 21 15.67 -41.77 -19.18
N ARG A 22 16.43 -42.57 -19.94
CA ARG A 22 16.23 -42.83 -21.39
C ARG A 22 14.86 -43.42 -21.78
N ARG A 23 13.99 -43.79 -20.85
CA ARG A 23 12.68 -44.39 -21.14
C ARG A 23 11.57 -43.35 -21.07
N ARG A 24 11.04 -42.98 -22.24
CA ARG A 24 9.93 -42.03 -22.45
C ARG A 24 8.74 -42.25 -21.50
N TYR A 25 8.38 -43.51 -21.26
CA TYR A 25 7.30 -43.89 -20.35
C TYR A 25 7.52 -43.50 -18.88
N ALA A 26 8.76 -43.54 -18.39
CA ALA A 26 9.06 -43.15 -17.01
C ALA A 26 8.87 -41.64 -16.80
N ARG A 27 9.19 -40.85 -17.83
CA ARG A 27 8.99 -39.40 -17.83
C ARG A 27 7.51 -39.01 -17.87
N GLU A 28 6.72 -39.69 -18.70
CA GLU A 28 5.27 -39.44 -18.81
C GLU A 28 4.53 -39.78 -17.51
N VAL A 29 4.81 -40.95 -16.90
CA VAL A 29 4.21 -41.35 -15.62
C VAL A 29 4.59 -40.39 -14.49
N TRP A 30 5.84 -39.93 -14.44
CA TRP A 30 6.27 -39.00 -13.41
C TRP A 30 5.65 -37.62 -13.57
N LEU A 31 5.59 -37.08 -14.79
CA LEU A 31 4.92 -35.80 -15.06
C LEU A 31 3.43 -35.88 -14.71
N ALA A 32 2.76 -36.97 -15.11
CA ALA A 32 1.36 -37.18 -14.75
C ALA A 32 1.17 -37.23 -13.22
N GLY A 33 2.03 -37.96 -12.50
CA GLY A 33 2.01 -38.00 -11.04
C GLY A 33 2.26 -36.62 -10.41
N PHE A 34 3.26 -35.89 -10.88
CA PHE A 34 3.61 -34.56 -10.39
C PHE A 34 2.45 -33.58 -10.52
N PHE A 35 1.86 -33.46 -11.72
CA PHE A 35 0.72 -32.56 -11.94
C PHE A 35 -0.54 -33.01 -11.20
N THR A 36 -0.77 -34.33 -11.09
CA THR A 36 -1.92 -34.85 -10.32
C THR A 36 -1.75 -34.56 -8.83
N THR A 37 -0.55 -34.71 -8.26
CA THR A 37 -0.29 -34.36 -6.86
C THR A 37 -0.39 -32.85 -6.65
N LEU A 38 0.14 -32.03 -7.56
CA LEU A 38 -0.01 -30.57 -7.50
C LEU A 38 -1.50 -30.19 -7.48
N LEU A 39 -2.28 -30.73 -8.43
CA LEU A 39 -3.71 -30.50 -8.54
C LEU A 39 -4.49 -30.98 -7.30
N ALA A 40 -4.16 -32.16 -6.78
CA ALA A 40 -4.78 -32.70 -5.58
C ALA A 40 -4.54 -31.79 -4.37
N VAL A 41 -3.34 -31.25 -4.22
CA VAL A 41 -3.04 -30.34 -3.12
C VAL A 41 -3.72 -28.98 -3.29
N THR A 42 -3.81 -28.46 -4.53
CA THR A 42 -4.60 -27.26 -4.83
C THR A 42 -6.09 -27.46 -4.54
N LEU A 43 -6.66 -28.63 -4.86
CA LEU A 43 -8.07 -28.93 -4.63
C LEU A 43 -8.41 -29.18 -3.16
N VAL A 44 -7.50 -29.80 -2.40
CA VAL A 44 -7.73 -30.13 -0.99
C VAL A 44 -7.37 -28.95 -0.06
N GLY A 45 -6.76 -27.88 -0.59
CA GLY A 45 -6.40 -26.70 0.19
C GLY A 45 -5.33 -26.97 1.26
N MET A 46 -4.56 -28.06 1.12
CA MET A 46 -3.49 -28.38 2.07
C MET A 46 -2.26 -27.51 1.82
N PRO A 47 -1.71 -26.83 2.84
CA PRO A 47 -0.52 -26.00 2.69
C PRO A 47 0.71 -26.87 2.38
N LEU A 48 1.31 -26.70 1.20
CA LEU A 48 2.51 -27.43 0.74
C LEU A 48 3.80 -27.03 1.47
N LEU A 49 3.79 -25.91 2.17
CA LEU A 49 4.96 -25.34 2.82
C LEU A 49 4.73 -25.28 4.34
N PRO A 50 5.55 -25.94 5.16
CA PRO A 50 5.54 -25.68 6.58
C PRO A 50 6.20 -24.32 6.77
N VAL A 51 5.42 -23.35 7.24
CA VAL A 51 5.84 -21.99 7.59
C VAL A 51 6.17 -21.10 6.38
N VAL A 52 5.15 -20.84 5.56
CA VAL A 52 4.85 -19.43 5.31
C VAL A 52 3.61 -19.20 6.15
N ASP A 53 3.78 -18.64 7.33
CA ASP A 53 2.67 -17.94 7.95
C ASP A 53 2.23 -16.91 6.90
N MET A 54 1.15 -17.21 6.18
CA MET A 54 0.32 -16.19 5.57
C MET A 54 -0.34 -15.41 6.71
N HIS A 55 0.47 -14.78 7.56
CA HIS A 55 0.01 -13.76 8.49
C HIS A 55 -0.51 -12.52 7.73
N LYS A 56 -0.47 -12.52 6.40
CA LYS A 56 -1.08 -11.48 5.56
C LYS A 56 -2.61 -11.51 5.54
N PHE A 57 -3.27 -12.54 6.06
CA PHE A 57 -4.72 -12.57 6.18
C PHE A 57 -5.11 -13.17 7.53
N ALA A 58 -6.01 -12.51 8.26
CA ALA A 58 -6.50 -12.86 9.59
C ALA A 58 -5.63 -12.42 10.79
N GLN A 59 -5.29 -11.13 10.88
CA GLN A 59 -5.88 -10.47 12.05
C GLN A 59 -7.35 -10.28 11.69
N PRO A 60 -8.33 -10.69 12.52
CA PRO A 60 -9.69 -10.23 12.30
C PRO A 60 -9.57 -8.70 12.21
N SER A 61 -9.87 -8.11 11.06
CA SER A 61 -10.05 -6.66 11.01
C SER A 61 -11.08 -6.36 12.09
N GLU A 62 -10.75 -5.42 12.95
CA GLU A 62 -11.69 -4.94 13.93
C GLU A 62 -12.94 -4.47 13.14
N GLU A 63 -14.13 -4.67 13.72
CA GLU A 63 -15.40 -4.25 13.10
C GLU A 63 -15.35 -2.76 12.70
N GLU A 64 -14.48 -2.00 13.35
CA GLU A 64 -14.16 -0.60 13.13
C GLU A 64 -12.64 -0.41 13.01
N GLU A 65 -12.17 0.24 11.95
CA GLU A 65 -10.78 0.68 11.80
C GLU A 65 -10.71 2.20 11.64
N THR A 66 -9.91 2.87 12.47
CA THR A 66 -9.60 4.30 12.34
C THR A 66 -8.19 4.49 11.81
N TYR A 67 -8.05 5.32 10.78
CA TYR A 67 -6.76 5.72 10.22
C TYR A 67 -6.76 7.20 9.82
N TYR A 68 -5.57 7.76 9.66
CA TYR A 68 -5.40 9.16 9.26
C TYR A 68 -4.96 9.26 7.81
N GLU A 69 -5.37 10.34 7.16
CA GLU A 69 -5.16 10.54 5.73
C GLU A 69 -4.82 11.99 5.41
N ILE A 70 -3.87 12.18 4.50
CA ILE A 70 -3.42 13.50 4.06
C ILE A 70 -4.17 13.87 2.79
N ARG A 71 -4.65 15.11 2.71
CA ARG A 71 -5.16 15.74 1.50
C ARG A 71 -4.35 16.99 1.18
N MET A 72 -4.09 17.18 -0.11
CA MET A 72 -3.56 18.43 -0.64
C MET A 72 -4.69 19.44 -0.77
N VAL A 73 -4.46 20.67 -0.32
CA VAL A 73 -5.39 21.79 -0.47
C VAL A 73 -4.78 22.78 -1.45
N ASP A 74 -5.53 23.13 -2.49
CA ASP A 74 -5.11 24.14 -3.46
C ASP A 74 -5.45 25.57 -3.01
N ALA A 75 -4.98 26.56 -3.78
CA ALA A 75 -5.20 27.98 -3.52
C ALA A 75 -6.69 28.39 -3.52
N SER A 76 -7.55 27.62 -4.18
CA SER A 76 -9.00 27.83 -4.20
C SER A 76 -9.73 27.16 -3.03
N GLY A 77 -9.01 26.32 -2.26
CA GLY A 77 -9.53 25.54 -1.15
C GLY A 77 -10.06 24.16 -1.55
N GLU A 78 -9.86 23.74 -2.80
CA GLU A 78 -10.22 22.39 -3.27
C GLU A 78 -9.22 21.35 -2.75
N GLU A 79 -9.74 20.14 -2.48
CA GLU A 79 -8.97 19.05 -1.88
C GLU A 79 -8.70 17.93 -2.86
N LEU A 80 -7.47 17.44 -2.86
CA LEU A 80 -7.05 16.25 -3.60
C LEU A 80 -6.43 15.23 -2.64
N TRP A 81 -6.74 13.95 -2.83
CA TRP A 81 -6.13 12.86 -2.06
C TRP A 81 -4.63 12.83 -2.30
N PHE A 82 -3.84 12.67 -1.24
CA PHE A 82 -2.39 12.58 -1.38
C PHE A 82 -1.98 11.31 -2.15
N ASP A 83 -1.10 11.45 -3.16
CA ASP A 83 -0.51 10.30 -3.85
C ASP A 83 0.77 9.89 -3.12
N ASP A 84 0.77 8.74 -2.44
CA ASP A 84 1.93 8.19 -1.71
C ASP A 84 3.20 7.96 -2.56
N ARG A 85 3.11 8.14 -3.88
CA ARG A 85 4.26 8.16 -4.78
C ARG A 85 5.05 9.46 -4.68
N SER A 86 4.43 10.57 -4.27
CA SER A 86 5.14 11.85 -4.12
C SER A 86 6.13 11.82 -2.96
N THR A 87 5.77 11.13 -1.88
CA THR A 87 6.66 10.90 -0.73
C THR A 87 6.75 9.40 -0.45
N PRO A 88 7.55 8.63 -1.21
CA PRO A 88 7.70 7.21 -0.98
C PRO A 88 8.18 6.97 0.46
N PRO A 89 7.51 6.10 1.23
CA PRO A 89 7.89 5.89 2.61
C PRO A 89 9.33 5.39 2.68
N THR A 90 10.19 6.10 3.42
CA THR A 90 11.48 5.56 3.83
C THR A 90 11.20 4.33 4.69
N THR A 91 11.79 3.20 4.33
CA THR A 91 11.59 1.87 4.93
C THR A 91 11.06 1.89 6.37
N GLY A 92 9.77 1.59 6.57
CA GLY A 92 9.20 1.35 7.90
C GLY A 92 8.07 2.27 8.38
N THR A 93 7.77 3.38 7.69
CA THR A 93 6.72 4.32 8.12
C THR A 93 5.61 4.42 7.08
N ARG A 94 4.34 4.23 7.46
CA ARG A 94 3.19 4.46 6.56
C ARG A 94 2.77 5.93 6.62
N THR A 95 2.30 6.49 5.50
CA THR A 95 1.78 7.87 5.43
C THR A 95 0.71 8.12 6.48
N SER A 96 -0.20 7.16 6.70
CA SER A 96 -1.24 7.25 7.72
C SER A 96 -0.70 7.34 9.15
N THR A 97 0.45 6.72 9.45
CA THR A 97 1.11 6.86 10.75
C THR A 97 1.65 8.27 10.95
N VAL A 98 2.29 8.83 9.92
CA VAL A 98 2.80 10.21 9.98
C VAL A 98 1.65 11.20 10.09
N ALA A 99 0.57 11.00 9.34
CA ALA A 99 -0.64 11.82 9.41
C ALA A 99 -1.24 11.82 10.83
N GLY A 100 -1.32 10.65 11.49
CA GLY A 100 -1.77 10.55 12.88
C GLY A 100 -0.85 11.29 13.86
N GLN A 101 0.47 11.15 13.71
CA GLN A 101 1.42 11.91 14.53
C GLN A 101 1.31 13.42 14.32
N MET A 102 1.14 13.87 13.08
CA MET A 102 0.91 15.28 12.76
C MET A 102 -0.40 15.79 13.35
N ALA A 103 -1.45 14.95 13.42
CA ALA A 103 -2.71 15.32 14.05
C ALA A 103 -2.58 15.43 15.58
N ASP A 104 -2.00 14.43 16.25
CA ASP A 104 -2.15 14.27 17.70
C ASP A 104 -0.87 14.48 18.55
N GLU A 105 0.32 14.29 17.96
CA GLU A 105 1.59 14.26 18.72
C GLU A 105 2.52 15.45 18.43
N TYR A 106 2.56 15.92 17.18
CA TYR A 106 3.53 16.92 16.74
C TYR A 106 3.16 18.32 17.24
N THR A 107 4.20 19.11 17.57
CA THR A 107 4.05 20.55 17.82
C THR A 107 3.79 21.30 16.51
N ASP A 108 3.30 22.54 16.60
CA ASP A 108 3.05 23.36 15.40
C ASP A 108 4.30 23.54 14.53
N ASP A 109 5.48 23.74 15.13
CA ASP A 109 6.74 23.82 14.39
C ASP A 109 7.05 22.51 13.64
N GLN A 110 6.82 21.35 14.27
CA GLN A 110 7.02 20.04 13.65
C GLN A 110 5.98 19.76 12.55
N ARG A 111 4.74 20.21 12.76
CA ARG A 111 3.66 20.14 11.77
C ARG A 111 4.00 20.98 10.56
N LEU A 112 4.51 22.20 10.74
CA LEU A 112 4.93 23.08 9.65
C LEU A 112 6.12 22.52 8.88
N GLU A 113 7.17 22.03 9.56
CA GLU A 113 8.33 21.40 8.92
C GLU A 113 7.92 20.18 8.10
N MET A 114 7.11 19.29 8.69
CA MET A 114 6.63 18.10 7.98
C MET A 114 5.65 18.47 6.85
N GLY A 115 4.79 19.47 7.08
CA GLY A 115 3.86 19.96 6.07
C GLY A 115 4.57 20.56 4.86
N GLU A 116 5.63 21.33 5.07
CA GLU A 116 6.50 21.86 4.02
C GLU A 116 7.11 20.71 3.21
N PHE A 117 7.68 19.71 3.89
CA PHE A 117 8.26 18.53 3.25
C PHE A 117 7.25 17.78 2.37
N TYR A 118 6.02 17.52 2.87
CA TYR A 118 4.99 16.85 2.07
C TYR A 118 4.50 17.72 0.90
N LEU A 119 4.34 19.03 1.12
CA LEU A 119 3.87 19.97 0.10
C LEU A 119 4.89 20.15 -1.03
N GLU A 120 6.19 20.24 -0.73
CA GLU A 120 7.25 20.33 -1.73
C GLU A 120 7.32 19.07 -2.60
N ASN A 121 7.33 17.90 -1.97
CA ASN A 121 7.32 16.61 -2.67
C ASN A 121 6.06 16.44 -3.55
N ALA A 122 4.90 16.88 -3.05
CA ALA A 122 3.66 16.89 -3.84
C ALA A 122 3.76 17.81 -5.07
N LYS A 123 4.35 19.00 -4.93
CA LYS A 123 4.57 19.93 -6.04
C LYS A 123 5.54 19.36 -7.08
N GLU A 124 6.64 18.74 -6.65
CA GLU A 124 7.59 18.07 -7.55
C GLU A 124 6.92 16.90 -8.29
N HIS A 125 6.18 16.06 -7.57
CA HIS A 125 5.45 14.93 -8.16
C HIS A 125 4.39 15.37 -9.16
N ARG A 126 3.63 16.44 -8.85
CA ARG A 126 2.68 17.04 -9.80
C ARG A 126 3.36 17.42 -11.11
N GLN A 127 4.50 18.10 -11.06
CA GLN A 127 5.26 18.48 -12.25
C GLN A 127 5.72 17.25 -13.06
N ALA A 128 6.13 16.17 -12.38
CA ALA A 128 6.50 14.91 -13.04
C ALA A 128 5.29 14.24 -13.73
N VAL A 129 4.11 14.25 -13.10
CA VAL A 129 2.88 13.71 -13.67
C VAL A 129 2.42 14.53 -14.89
N GLU A 130 2.42 15.86 -14.78
CA GLU A 130 2.00 16.78 -15.86
C GLU A 130 2.95 16.74 -17.06
N SER A 131 4.26 16.64 -16.81
CA SER A 131 5.26 16.51 -17.89
C SER A 131 5.27 15.13 -18.56
N GLY A 132 4.57 14.15 -17.97
CA GLY A 132 4.57 12.77 -18.43
C GLY A 132 5.91 12.05 -18.24
N ASP A 133 6.82 12.65 -17.45
CA ASP A 133 8.17 12.15 -17.21
C ASP A 133 8.12 11.05 -16.14
N ARG A 134 7.49 9.92 -16.48
CA ARG A 134 7.53 8.72 -15.66
C ARG A 134 8.93 8.14 -15.75
N SER A 135 9.71 8.27 -14.67
CA SER A 135 11.05 7.71 -14.58
C SER A 135 11.04 6.23 -14.97
N VAL A 136 12.09 5.76 -15.64
CA VAL A 136 12.24 4.34 -16.02
C VAL A 136 12.16 3.43 -14.79
N THR A 137 12.53 3.93 -13.60
CA THR A 137 12.38 3.22 -12.34
C THR A 137 10.93 3.04 -11.90
N ASP A 138 10.02 3.97 -12.21
CA ASP A 138 8.61 3.86 -11.84
C ASP A 138 7.89 2.78 -12.64
N ARG A 139 8.30 2.56 -13.89
CA ARG A 139 7.82 1.43 -14.70
C ARG A 139 8.26 0.07 -14.16
N LEU A 140 9.31 0.05 -13.34
CA LEU A 140 9.89 -1.15 -12.75
C LEU A 140 9.48 -1.32 -11.28
N GLN A 141 8.77 -0.36 -10.68
CA GLN A 141 8.23 -0.56 -9.34
C GLN A 141 7.09 -1.57 -9.39
N PRO A 142 7.11 -2.60 -8.54
CA PRO A 142 5.99 -3.52 -8.43
C PRO A 142 4.74 -2.74 -7.98
N PRO A 143 3.53 -3.19 -8.37
CA PRO A 143 2.30 -2.56 -7.90
C PRO A 143 2.29 -2.49 -6.37
N ARG A 144 2.06 -1.29 -5.84
CA ARG A 144 1.98 -1.08 -4.39
C ARG A 144 0.62 -1.60 -3.92
N TYR A 145 0.66 -2.46 -2.91
CA TYR A 145 -0.51 -3.25 -2.45
C TYR A 145 -1.50 -2.47 -1.59
N VAL A 146 -1.22 -1.23 -1.21
CA VAL A 146 -1.99 -0.55 -0.15
C VAL A 146 -2.76 0.67 -0.67
N ASP A 147 -2.22 1.48 -1.57
CA ASP A 147 -2.91 2.70 -2.03
C ASP A 147 -2.63 2.96 -3.52
N ASP A 148 -3.56 2.55 -4.40
CA ASP A 148 -3.38 2.60 -5.87
C ASP A 148 -3.93 3.88 -6.52
N ARG A 149 -4.23 4.93 -5.73
CA ARG A 149 -4.70 6.21 -6.29
C ARG A 149 -3.50 7.03 -6.78
N ALA A 150 -3.02 6.70 -7.98
CA ALA A 150 -2.03 7.51 -8.67
C ALA A 150 -2.69 8.75 -9.28
N TRP A 151 -2.09 9.91 -9.10
CA TRP A 151 -2.56 11.11 -9.79
C TRP A 151 -2.43 10.97 -11.30
N THR A 152 -3.39 11.56 -12.00
CA THR A 152 -3.35 11.70 -13.45
C THR A 152 -3.27 13.16 -13.85
N ALA A 153 -2.65 13.46 -15.00
CA ALA A 153 -2.59 14.82 -15.50
C ALA A 153 -4.00 15.44 -15.68
N ALA A 154 -4.97 14.64 -16.15
CA ALA A 154 -6.35 15.06 -16.33
C ALA A 154 -7.07 15.38 -15.00
N GLU A 155 -6.72 14.71 -13.91
CA GLU A 155 -7.23 15.03 -12.58
C GLU A 155 -6.61 16.33 -12.05
N LEU A 156 -5.29 16.49 -12.21
CA LEU A 156 -4.54 17.67 -11.77
C LEU A 156 -4.90 18.95 -12.53
N GLU A 157 -5.39 18.85 -13.76
CA GLU A 157 -5.93 19.98 -14.54
C GLU A 157 -7.08 20.70 -13.83
N GLY A 158 -7.81 20.02 -12.93
CA GLY A 158 -8.88 20.61 -12.14
C GLY A 158 -8.42 21.47 -10.97
N TYR A 159 -7.15 21.36 -10.55
CA TYR A 159 -6.66 21.96 -9.30
C TYR A 159 -5.66 23.10 -9.56
N GLU A 160 -5.72 24.14 -8.74
CA GLU A 160 -4.71 25.20 -8.70
C GLU A 160 -3.42 24.73 -8.00
N SER A 161 -2.45 25.62 -7.78
CA SER A 161 -1.24 25.26 -7.03
C SER A 161 -1.59 24.83 -5.61
N PHE A 162 -1.00 23.72 -5.15
CA PHE A 162 -1.14 23.28 -3.76
C PHE A 162 -0.47 24.28 -2.81
N GLU A 163 -1.17 24.68 -1.75
CA GLU A 163 -0.69 25.67 -0.77
C GLU A 163 -0.67 25.12 0.65
N ALA A 164 -1.55 24.17 0.96
CA ALA A 164 -1.67 23.60 2.29
C ALA A 164 -1.91 22.08 2.23
N ILE A 165 -1.83 21.45 3.41
CA ILE A 165 -2.26 20.07 3.62
C ILE A 165 -3.35 20.03 4.69
N ARG A 166 -4.31 19.11 4.53
CA ARG A 166 -5.36 18.85 5.51
C ARG A 166 -5.33 17.39 5.89
N ILE A 167 -5.29 17.12 7.19
CA ILE A 167 -5.29 15.77 7.74
C ILE A 167 -6.70 15.44 8.19
N TYR A 168 -7.18 14.29 7.74
CA TYR A 168 -8.44 13.69 8.13
C TYR A 168 -8.20 12.49 9.03
N GLU A 169 -9.04 12.35 10.04
CA GLU A 169 -9.31 11.07 10.69
C GLU A 169 -10.44 10.39 9.94
N ARG A 170 -10.25 9.12 9.59
CA ARG A 170 -11.21 8.32 8.84
C ARG A 170 -11.51 7.04 9.61
N THR A 171 -12.78 6.85 9.91
CA THR A 171 -13.28 5.66 10.59
C THR A 171 -14.10 4.85 9.59
N VAL A 172 -13.68 3.61 9.35
CA VAL A 172 -14.36 2.66 8.47
C VAL A 172 -14.96 1.55 9.32
N ILE A 173 -16.27 1.36 9.20
CA ILE A 173 -16.98 0.25 9.82
C ILE A 173 -17.24 -0.79 8.74
N TYR A 174 -16.76 -2.01 8.97
CA TYR A 174 -16.94 -3.15 8.08
C TYR A 174 -18.18 -3.94 8.48
N SER A 175 -18.73 -4.71 7.54
CA SER A 175 -19.83 -5.63 7.82
C SER A 175 -19.41 -6.74 8.78
N ASP A 176 -20.38 -7.40 9.45
CA ASP A 176 -20.14 -8.53 10.36
C ASP A 176 -19.24 -9.65 9.78
N ASP A 177 -19.23 -9.80 8.45
CA ASP A 177 -18.42 -10.76 7.71
C ASP A 177 -17.11 -10.19 7.13
N ASN A 178 -16.81 -8.92 7.39
CA ASN A 178 -15.68 -8.13 6.89
C ASN A 178 -15.54 -8.14 5.35
N THR A 179 -16.65 -8.35 4.62
CA THR A 179 -16.63 -8.38 3.15
C THR A 179 -17.06 -7.07 2.50
N ALA A 180 -17.72 -6.19 3.26
CA ALA A 180 -18.20 -4.91 2.78
C ALA A 180 -17.88 -3.79 3.79
N VAL A 181 -17.82 -2.55 3.29
CA VAL A 181 -17.82 -1.35 4.13
C VAL A 181 -19.27 -0.96 4.37
N GLU A 182 -19.70 -0.91 5.62
CA GLU A 182 -21.04 -0.47 6.00
C GLU A 182 -21.13 1.04 6.14
N SER A 183 -20.10 1.66 6.71
CA SER A 183 -20.01 3.11 6.81
C SER A 183 -18.58 3.61 6.75
N ASN A 184 -18.44 4.87 6.32
CA ASN A 184 -17.18 5.59 6.24
C ASN A 184 -17.43 7.01 6.77
N GLU A 185 -16.79 7.36 7.86
CA GLU A 185 -16.83 8.70 8.45
C GLU A 185 -15.47 9.37 8.29
N GLU A 186 -15.47 10.62 7.82
CA GLU A 186 -14.27 11.41 7.61
C GLU A 186 -14.39 12.72 8.40
N ARG A 187 -13.38 13.02 9.22
CA ARG A 187 -13.36 14.19 10.09
C ARG A 187 -12.05 14.96 9.89
N PRO A 188 -12.09 16.24 9.48
CA PRO A 188 -10.87 17.05 9.43
C PRO A 188 -10.33 17.23 10.85
N ARG A 189 -9.03 17.07 11.04
CA ARG A 189 -8.35 17.20 12.34
C ARG A 189 -7.47 18.43 12.38
N VAL A 190 -6.64 18.60 11.37
CA VAL A 190 -5.72 19.74 11.28
C VAL A 190 -5.54 20.18 9.83
N THR A 191 -5.41 21.49 9.61
CA THR A 191 -4.94 22.08 8.37
C THR A 191 -3.64 22.79 8.63
N ILE A 192 -2.63 22.50 7.84
CA ILE A 192 -1.28 23.04 7.95
C ILE A 192 -1.01 23.78 6.65
N ASP A 193 -0.76 25.08 6.75
CA ASP A 193 -0.35 25.93 5.66
C ASP A 193 1.10 26.38 5.90
N PRO A 194 2.08 25.69 5.31
CA PRO A 194 3.48 26.07 5.42
C PRO A 194 3.79 27.42 4.76
N THR A 195 2.99 27.84 3.77
CA THR A 195 3.20 29.08 3.02
C THR A 195 2.91 30.30 3.91
N ASP A 196 1.80 30.24 4.64
CA ASP A 196 1.39 31.27 5.60
C ASP A 196 1.92 31.03 7.01
N GLY A 197 2.56 29.89 7.26
CA GLY A 197 3.10 29.51 8.57
C GLY A 197 2.02 29.24 9.61
N THR A 198 0.85 28.75 9.18
CA THR A 198 -0.32 28.56 10.06
C THR A 198 -0.67 27.09 10.25
N VAL A 199 -1.13 26.78 11.46
CA VAL A 199 -1.70 25.47 11.83
C VAL A 199 -3.08 25.74 12.43
N THR A 200 -4.11 25.13 11.84
CA THR A 200 -5.50 25.26 12.27
C THR A 200 -6.02 23.89 12.68
N GLU A 201 -6.31 23.71 13.96
CA GLU A 201 -6.98 22.52 14.47
C GLU A 201 -8.50 22.64 14.27
N HIS A 202 -9.14 21.53 13.92
CA HIS A 202 -10.58 21.42 13.74
C HIS A 202 -11.16 20.62 14.90
N GLU A 203 -11.84 21.30 15.83
CA GLU A 203 -12.51 20.65 16.96
C GLU A 203 -13.82 19.95 16.52
N GLU A 204 -14.22 18.92 17.27
CA GLU A 204 -15.53 18.29 17.14
C GLU A 204 -16.64 19.35 17.28
N SER A 205 -17.42 19.56 16.22
CA SER A 205 -18.76 20.10 16.40
C SER A 205 -19.59 19.03 17.12
N ARG A 206 -19.64 19.12 18.46
CA ARG A 206 -20.53 18.33 19.33
C ARG A 206 -21.99 18.40 18.92
#